data_AF-A0A543DMT4-F1
#
_entry.id   AF-A0A543DMT4-F1
#
_cell.length_a   1.000
_cell.length_b   1.000
_cell.length_c   1.000
_cell.angle_alpha   90.00
_cell.angle_beta   90.00
_cell.angle_gamma   90.00
#
_symmetry.space_group_name_H-M   'P 1'
#
loop_
_entity.id
_entity.type
_entity.pdbx_description
1 polymer ?
#
loop_
_entity_poly.entity_id
_entity_poly.type
_entity_poly.pdbx_seq_one_letter_code
_entity_poly.pdbx_strand_id
1 'polypeptide(L)' 'MQTDLPLQGDTLERRLVEMETRLAFQEHSLNELSEALADARAENQRTALLLRHMVEELGKVRTSLFEDPANEPPPPHY' A
#
# COMPACT_ATOMS: atom_id res chain seq x y z
N MET A 1 -35.56 -51.65 -15.83
CA MET A 1 -35.32 -50.47 -14.98
C MET A 1 -33.83 -50.40 -14.69
N GLN A 2 -33.04 -49.98 -15.68
CA GLN A 2 -31.59 -49.82 -15.57
C GLN A 2 -31.38 -48.30 -15.53
N THR A 3 -31.31 -47.77 -14.32
CA THR A 3 -31.02 -46.36 -14.08
C THR A 3 -29.53 -46.17 -14.30
N ASP A 4 -29.15 -45.76 -15.50
CA ASP A 4 -27.88 -45.09 -15.76
C ASP A 4 -27.86 -43.79 -14.95
N LEU A 5 -27.50 -43.88 -13.67
CA LEU A 5 -26.99 -42.73 -12.95
C LEU A 5 -25.63 -42.41 -13.60
N PRO A 6 -25.42 -41.23 -14.18
CA PRO A 6 -24.07 -40.82 -14.58
C PRO A 6 -23.17 -41.03 -13.36
N LEU A 7 -22.11 -41.83 -13.57
CA LEU A 7 -21.26 -42.34 -12.51
C LEU A 7 -20.84 -41.17 -11.62
N GLN A 8 -21.19 -41.19 -10.33
CA GLN A 8 -20.92 -40.09 -9.40
C GLN A 8 -19.47 -39.58 -9.47
N GLY A 9 -18.52 -40.45 -9.86
CA GLY A 9 -17.15 -40.10 -10.20
C GLY A 9 -17.03 -38.96 -11.23
N ASP A 10 -17.69 -39.05 -12.38
CA ASP A 10 -17.63 -38.02 -13.43
C ASP A 10 -18.15 -36.67 -12.94
N THR A 11 -19.19 -36.67 -12.10
CA THR A 11 -19.73 -35.44 -11.53
C THR A 11 -18.80 -34.80 -10.50
N LEU A 12 -18.08 -35.62 -9.71
CA LEU A 12 -17.11 -35.15 -8.74
C LEU A 12 -15.85 -34.63 -9.42
N GLU A 13 -15.37 -35.33 -10.44
CA GLU A 13 -14.21 -34.92 -11.25
C GLU A 13 -14.47 -33.57 -11.92
N ARG A 14 -15.65 -33.40 -12.56
CA ARG A 14 -16.03 -32.12 -13.15
C ARG A 14 -16.06 -30.98 -12.13
N ARG A 15 -16.57 -31.24 -10.91
CA ARG A 15 -16.59 -30.24 -9.83
C ARG A 15 -15.18 -29.93 -9.32
N LEU A 16 -14.30 -30.93 -9.25
CA LEU A 16 -12.90 -30.73 -8.88
C LEU A 16 -12.19 -29.83 -9.89
N VAL A 17 -12.32 -30.12 -11.19
CA VAL A 17 -11.73 -29.30 -12.25
C VAL A 17 -12.25 -27.85 -12.19
N GLU A 18 -13.55 -27.67 -11.96
CA GLU A 18 -14.13 -26.33 -11.79
C GLU A 18 -13.57 -25.61 -10.56
N MET A 19 -13.41 -26.31 -9.44
CA MET A 19 -12.82 -25.77 -8.22
C MET A 19 -11.34 -25.44 -8.39
N GLU A 20 -10.56 -26.29 -9.05
CA GLU A 20 -9.14 -26.04 -9.36
C GLU A 20 -8.97 -24.83 -10.27
N THR A 21 -9.83 -24.70 -11.29
CA THR A 21 -9.84 -23.53 -12.18
C THR A 21 -10.13 -22.26 -11.37
N ARG A 22 -11.18 -22.28 -10.55
CA ARG A 22 -11.52 -21.14 -9.68
C ARG A 22 -10.42 -20.83 -8.67
N LEU A 23 -9.75 -21.83 -8.13
CA LEU A 23 -8.67 -21.66 -7.18
C LEU A 23 -7.47 -20.99 -7.86
N ALA A 24 -7.06 -21.46 -9.04
CA ALA A 24 -5.98 -20.86 -9.81
C ALA A 24 -6.24 -19.38 -10.14
N PHE A 25 -7.48 -19.03 -10.52
CA PHE A 25 -7.86 -17.62 -10.71
C PHE A 25 -7.76 -16.80 -9.42
N GLN A 26 -8.23 -17.35 -8.30
CA GLN A 26 -8.16 -16.66 -7.00
C GLN A 26 -6.72 -16.47 -6.53
N GLU A 27 -5.85 -17.46 -6.70
CA GLU A 27 -4.42 -17.36 -6.38
C GLU A 27 -3.74 -16.28 -7.22
N HIS A 28 -4.05 -16.23 -8.52
CA HIS A 28 -3.55 -15.18 -9.39
C HIS A 28 -4.01 -13.79 -8.93
N SER A 29 -5.31 -13.60 -8.69
CA SER A 29 -5.84 -12.32 -8.19
C SER A 29 -5.27 -11.93 -6.83
N LEU A 30 -5.03 -12.89 -5.93
CA LEU A 30 -4.40 -12.62 -4.63
C LEU A 30 -2.96 -12.12 -4.78
N ASN A 31 -2.21 -12.65 -5.74
CA ASN A 31 -0.86 -12.18 -6.03
C ASN A 31 -0.88 -10.74 -6.57
N GLU A 32 -1.75 -10.44 -7.54
CA GLU A 32 -1.91 -9.09 -8.08
C GLU A 32 -2.32 -8.08 -7.00
N LEU A 33 -3.27 -8.45 -6.14
CA LEU A 33 -3.70 -7.60 -5.02
C LEU A 33 -2.57 -7.38 -4.00
N SER A 34 -1.75 -8.40 -3.76
CA SER A 34 -0.61 -8.31 -2.84
C SER A 34 0.46 -7.36 -3.37
N GLU A 35 0.75 -7.43 -4.66
CA GLU A 35 1.67 -6.52 -5.35
C GLU A 35 1.16 -5.08 -5.32
N ALA A 36 -0.09 -4.86 -5.73
CA ALA A 36 -0.72 -3.53 -5.70
C ALA A 36 -0.74 -2.93 -4.28
N LEU A 37 -0.97 -3.75 -3.26
CA LEU A 37 -0.94 -3.31 -1.86
C LEU A 37 0.48 -2.95 -1.40
N ALA A 38 1.50 -3.70 -1.83
CA ALA A 38 2.89 -3.37 -1.53
C ALA A 38 3.27 -2.01 -2.13
N ASP A 39 2.90 -1.77 -3.39
CA ASP A 39 3.14 -0.50 -4.08
C ASP A 39 2.42 0.67 -3.39
N ALA A 40 1.14 0.48 -3.03
CA ALA A 40 0.37 1.50 -2.32
C ALA A 40 0.99 1.84 -0.96
N ARG A 41 1.51 0.85 -0.23
CA ARG A 41 2.22 1.07 1.05
C ARG A 41 3.52 1.84 0.86
N ALA A 42 4.31 1.51 -0.17
CA ALA A 42 5.53 2.23 -0.49
C ALA A 42 5.23 3.70 -0.83
N GLU A 43 4.20 3.95 -1.64
CA GLU A 43 3.78 5.31 -1.98
C GLU A 43 3.27 6.10 -0.77
N ASN A 44 2.50 5.45 0.10
CA ASN A 44 2.02 6.06 1.33
C ASN A 44 3.17 6.46 2.24
N GLN A 45 4.20 5.61 2.38
CA GLN A 45 5.41 5.92 3.16
C GLN A 45 6.16 7.13 2.58
N ARG A 46 6.33 7.19 1.25
CA ARG A 46 6.94 8.34 0.56
C ARG A 46 6.15 9.62 0.82
N THR A 47 4.83 9.58 0.64
CA THR A 47 3.95 10.72 0.88
C THR A 47 4.01 11.18 2.34
N ALA A 48 4.00 10.24 3.29
CA ALA A 48 4.08 10.56 4.71
C ALA A 48 5.41 11.24 5.09
N LEU A 49 6.53 10.86 4.45
CA LEU A 49 7.83 11.53 4.62
C LEU A 49 7.79 12.96 4.08
N LEU A 50 7.26 13.15 2.88
CA LEU A 50 7.12 14.48 2.27
C LEU A 50 6.26 15.41 3.14
N LEU A 51 5.14 14.91 3.64
CA LEU A 51 4.26 15.69 4.53
C LEU A 51 4.96 16.10 5.83
N ARG A 52 5.72 15.18 6.46
CA ARG A 52 6.51 15.53 7.65
C ARG A 52 7.52 16.62 7.34
N HIS A 53 8.26 16.50 6.24
CA HIS A 53 9.22 17.50 5.83
C HIS A 53 8.56 18.86 5.56
N MET A 54 7.41 18.89 4.87
CA MET A 54 6.67 20.14 4.65
C MET A 54 6.23 20.79 5.96
N VAL A 55 5.76 20.01 6.95
CA VAL A 55 5.40 20.53 8.27
C VAL A 55 6.62 21.10 9.00
N GLU A 56 7.78 20.46 8.92
CA GLU A 56 9.04 20.96 9.48
C GLU A 56 9.45 22.30 8.84
N GLU A 57 9.43 22.37 7.51
CA GLU A 57 9.77 23.60 6.77
C GLU A 57 8.81 24.75 7.09
N LEU A 58 7.50 24.48 7.17
CA LEU A 58 6.51 25.47 7.60
C LEU A 58 6.76 25.94 9.04
N GLY A 59 7.20 25.04 9.92
CA GLY A 59 7.61 25.37 11.28
C GLY A 59 8.80 26.33 11.30
N LYS A 60 9.82 26.08 10.47
CA LYS A 60 11.01 26.96 10.34
C LYS A 60 10.63 28.34 9.82
N VAL A 61 9.82 28.42 8.76
CA VAL A 61 9.35 29.69 8.18
C VAL A 61 8.59 30.51 9.22
N ARG A 62 7.71 29.85 10.01
CA ARG A 62 7.03 30.51 11.12
C ARG A 62 8.04 31.07 12.13
N THR A 63 9.01 30.27 12.58
CA THR A 63 10.01 30.73 13.55
C THR A 63 10.82 31.92 13.00
N SER A 64 11.30 31.86 11.76
CA SER A 64 12.07 32.96 11.15
C SER A 64 11.29 34.26 11.02
N LEU A 65 9.96 34.20 10.85
CA LEU A 65 9.10 35.39 10.81
C LEU A 65 8.91 36.04 12.19
N PHE A 66 9.18 35.32 13.27
CA PHE A 66 9.02 35.79 14.66
C PHE A 66 10.34 35.88 15.43
N GLU A 67 11.51 35.73 14.78
CA GLU A 67 12.79 36.02 15.43
C GLU A 67 12.93 37.52 15.64
N ASP A 68 13.14 37.90 16.90
CA ASP A 68 13.32 39.29 17.33
C ASP A 68 14.72 39.78 16.88
N PRO A 69 14.83 40.85 16.07
CA PRO A 69 16.11 41.46 15.68
C PRO A 69 17.02 41.83 16.86
N ALA A 70 16.46 41.95 18.07
CA ALA A 70 17.22 42.21 19.29
C ALA A 70 18.11 41.04 19.75
N ASN A 71 17.99 39.84 19.17
CA ASN A 71 18.80 38.65 19.51
C ASN A 71 20.02 38.44 18.59
N GLU A 72 20.34 39.38 17.68
CA GLU A 72 21.58 39.30 16.91
C GLU A 72 22.81 39.53 17.80
N PRO A 73 23.82 38.64 17.76
CA PRO A 73 25.07 38.86 18.48
C PRO A 73 25.75 40.16 18.01
N PRO A 74 26.27 40.99 18.92
CA PRO A 74 26.93 42.23 18.52
C PRO A 74 28.11 41.94 17.58
N PRO A 75 28.33 42.75 16.53
CA PRO A 75 29.34 42.48 15.54
C PRO A 75 30.75 42.45 16.16
N PRO A 76 31.64 41.56 15.69
CA PRO A 76 33.00 41.47 16.20
C PRO A 76 33.76 42.78 15.96
N HIS A 77 34.31 43.34 17.03
CA HIS A 77 35.22 44.48 16.94
C HIS A 77 36.59 43.99 16.44
N TYR A 78 36.97 44.41 15.22
CA TYR A 78 38.30 44.22 14.64
C TYR A 78 39.20 45.44 14.92
#